data_AF-A0A4Q3TED3-F1
#
_entry.id   AF-A0A4Q3TED3-F1
#
_cell.length_a   1.000
_cell.length_b   1.000
_cell.length_c   1.000
_cell.angle_alpha   90.00
_cell.angle_beta   90.00
_cell.angle_gamma   90.00
#
_symmetry.space_group_name_H-M   'P 1'
#
loop_
_entity.id
_entity.type
_entity.pdbx_description
1 polymer ?
#
loop_
_entity_poly.entity_id
_entity_poly.type
_entity_poly.pdbx_seq_one_letter_code
_entity_poly.pdbx_strand_id
1 'polypeptide(L)' 'ADSGSGIPPDVAPRIFEPFFTTKAQGVGTGLGLHIAHNIVVNHHKGRISFETRPGHTEFRIVLPTRLSDGSSTR' A
#
# COMPACT_ATOMS: atom_id res chain seq x y z
N ALA A 1 -11.40 -4.01 -2.83
CA ALA A 1 -11.04 -5.16 -3.69
C ALA A 1 -11.27 -4.84 -5.16
N ASP A 2 -10.39 -5.32 -6.05
CA ASP A 2 -10.54 -5.27 -7.51
C ASP A 2 -10.89 -6.64 -8.12
N SER A 3 -11.09 -6.67 -9.45
CA SER A 3 -11.35 -7.87 -10.26
C SER A 3 -10.21 -8.17 -11.26
N GLY A 4 -9.00 -7.68 -10.99
CA GLY A 4 -7.83 -7.84 -11.85
C GLY A 4 -7.18 -9.22 -11.75
N SER A 5 -6.12 -9.46 -12.52
CA SER A 5 -5.43 -10.76 -12.59
C SER A 5 -4.70 -11.18 -11.31
N GLY A 6 -4.67 -10.34 -10.28
CA GLY A 6 -3.83 -10.55 -9.11
C GLY A 6 -2.38 -10.11 -9.33
N ILE A 7 -1.57 -10.23 -8.28
CA ILE A 7 -0.14 -9.93 -8.28
C ILE A 7 0.64 -11.26 -8.30
N PRO A 8 1.49 -11.50 -9.32
CA PRO A 8 2.33 -12.69 -9.38
C PRO A 8 3.27 -12.82 -8.17
N PRO A 9 3.51 -14.05 -7.63
CA PRO A 9 4.34 -14.24 -6.44
C PRO A 9 5.79 -13.78 -6.58
N ASP A 10 6.34 -13.83 -7.80
CA ASP A 10 7.71 -13.42 -8.13
C ASP A 10 7.90 -11.89 -8.09
N VAL A 11 6.84 -11.13 -8.35
CA VAL A 11 6.88 -9.65 -8.29
C VAL A 11 6.41 -9.08 -6.97
N ALA A 12 5.63 -9.85 -6.18
CA ALA A 12 5.05 -9.43 -4.90
C ALA A 12 6.07 -8.76 -3.94
N PRO A 13 7.32 -9.24 -3.78
CA PRO A 13 8.31 -8.60 -2.90
C PRO A 13 8.75 -7.20 -3.35
N ARG A 14 8.56 -6.89 -4.65
CA ARG A 14 9.13 -5.72 -5.31
C ARG A 14 8.14 -4.59 -5.55
N ILE A 15 6.84 -4.82 -5.32
CA ILE A 15 5.78 -3.88 -5.71
C ILE A 15 5.86 -2.50 -5.01
N PHE A 16 6.59 -2.41 -3.89
CA PHE A 16 6.83 -1.15 -3.17
C PHE A 16 8.21 -0.53 -3.46
N GLU A 17 9.05 -1.18 -4.27
CA GLU A 17 10.32 -0.63 -4.73
C GLU A 17 10.06 0.60 -5.62
N PRO A 18 10.86 1.67 -5.49
CA PRO A 18 10.74 2.82 -6.37
C PRO A 18 11.01 2.39 -7.82
N PHE A 19 10.20 2.92 -8.74
CA PHE A 19 10.27 2.68 -10.19
C PHE A 19 9.91 1.27 -10.66
N PHE A 20 9.58 0.34 -9.75
CA PHE A 20 9.14 -0.99 -10.16
C PHE A 20 7.78 -0.92 -10.86
N THR A 21 7.69 -1.57 -12.03
CA THR A 21 6.44 -1.68 -12.80
C THR A 21 6.48 -2.91 -13.71
N THR A 22 5.34 -3.58 -13.85
CA THR A 22 5.11 -4.62 -14.87
C THR A 22 4.46 -4.07 -16.14
N LYS A 23 4.05 -2.79 -16.13
CA LYS A 23 3.49 -2.12 -17.30
C LYS A 23 4.59 -1.85 -18.33
N ALA A 24 4.18 -1.80 -19.60
CA ALA A 24 5.06 -1.43 -20.69
C ALA A 24 5.71 -0.05 -20.48
N GLN A 25 6.86 0.14 -21.12
CA GLN A 25 7.62 1.39 -21.06
C GLN A 25 6.73 2.58 -21.47
N GLY A 26 6.81 3.67 -20.71
CA GLY A 26 6.04 4.90 -20.97
C GLY A 26 4.60 4.92 -20.44
N VAL A 27 4.05 3.80 -19.95
CA VAL A 27 2.68 3.75 -19.40
C VAL A 27 2.60 4.27 -17.95
N GLY A 28 3.72 4.29 -17.24
CA GLY A 28 3.79 4.82 -15.88
C GLY A 28 5.20 4.83 -15.31
N THR A 29 5.38 5.56 -14.22
CA THR A 29 6.68 5.75 -13.56
C THR A 29 7.03 4.67 -12.55
N GLY A 30 6.08 3.82 -12.16
CA GLY A 30 6.29 2.82 -11.10
C GLY A 30 6.41 3.41 -9.69
N LEU A 31 5.97 4.66 -9.45
CA LEU A 31 6.14 5.33 -8.15
C LEU A 31 4.91 5.26 -7.23
N GLY A 32 3.73 4.88 -7.72
CA GLY A 32 2.48 4.99 -6.96
C GLY A 32 2.50 4.23 -5.63
N LEU A 33 2.84 2.93 -5.67
CA LEU A 33 2.90 2.10 -4.47
C LEU A 33 4.04 2.49 -3.53
N HIS A 34 5.19 2.90 -4.08
CA HIS A 34 6.31 3.42 -3.28
C HIS A 34 5.89 4.66 -2.47
N ILE A 35 5.23 5.62 -3.12
CA ILE A 35 4.72 6.84 -2.47
C ILE A 35 3.69 6.48 -1.40
N ALA A 36 2.72 5.61 -1.72
CA ALA A 36 1.71 5.17 -0.76
C ALA A 36 2.34 4.51 0.48
N HIS A 37 3.31 3.62 0.28
CA HIS A 37 4.04 2.98 1.37
C HIS A 37 4.77 4.02 2.24
N ASN A 38 5.49 4.97 1.64
CA ASN A 38 6.16 6.02 2.40
C ASN A 38 5.17 6.85 3.21
N ILE A 39 4.06 7.30 2.61
CA ILE A 39 3.03 8.07 3.32
C ILE A 39 2.49 7.27 4.50
N VAL A 40 2.08 6.03 4.30
CA VAL A 40 1.46 5.21 5.35
C VAL A 40 2.47 4.86 6.44
N VAL A 41 3.61 4.28 6.07
CA VAL A 41 4.57 3.69 7.01
C VAL A 41 5.50 4.75 7.61
N ASN A 42 6.11 5.59 6.76
CA ASN A 42 7.14 6.52 7.22
C ASN A 42 6.54 7.79 7.83
N HIS A 43 5.52 8.38 7.21
CA HIS A 43 4.91 9.62 7.70
C HIS A 43 3.87 9.38 8.80
N HIS A 44 2.96 8.42 8.60
CA HIS A 44 1.86 8.18 9.54
C HIS A 44 2.11 7.07 10.56
N LYS A 45 3.28 6.40 10.50
CA LYS A 45 3.62 5.25 11.37
C LYS A 45 2.55 4.16 11.35
N GLY A 46 1.88 4.02 10.20
CA GLY A 46 0.89 2.99 9.95
C GLY A 46 1.50 1.76 9.29
N ARG A 47 0.62 0.89 8.80
CA ARG A 47 0.96 -0.33 8.08
C ARG A 47 0.14 -0.41 6.80
N ILE A 48 0.78 -0.79 5.71
CA ILE A 48 0.14 -1.21 4.47
C ILE A 48 0.41 -2.70 4.26
N SER A 49 -0.63 -3.47 3.95
CA SER A 49 -0.54 -4.88 3.59
C SER A 49 -1.44 -5.17 2.41
N PHE A 50 -1.28 -6.32 1.76
CA PHE A 50 -2.18 -6.73 0.69
C PHE A 50 -2.44 -8.23 0.73
N GLU A 51 -3.59 -8.61 0.21
CA GLU A 51 -3.97 -9.98 -0.09
C GLU A 51 -4.30 -10.06 -1.58
N THR A 52 -3.85 -11.12 -2.24
CA THR A 52 -4.02 -11.25 -3.68
C THR A 52 -4.25 -12.70 -4.08
N ARG A 53 -5.11 -12.89 -5.05
CA ARG A 53 -5.36 -14.12 -5.79
C ARG A 53 -5.85 -13.75 -7.19
N PRO A 54 -5.82 -14.65 -8.18
CA PRO A 54 -6.40 -14.36 -9.48
C PRO A 54 -7.85 -13.89 -9.37
N GLY A 55 -8.18 -12.78 -10.03
CA GLY A 55 -9.51 -12.15 -9.97
C GLY A 55 -9.74 -11.28 -8.73
N HIS A 56 -8.74 -11.08 -7.85
CA HIS A 56 -8.92 -10.31 -6.62
C HIS A 56 -7.61 -9.81 -6.02
N THR A 57 -7.41 -8.50 -5.93
CA THR A 57 -6.41 -7.90 -5.02
C THR A 57 -7.07 -6.91 -4.07
N GLU A 58 -6.62 -6.90 -2.82
CA GLU A 58 -7.02 -5.96 -1.80
C GLU A 58 -5.81 -5.42 -1.05
N PHE A 59 -5.69 -4.10 -0.98
CA PHE A 59 -4.73 -3.41 -0.12
C PHE A 59 -5.45 -2.95 1.15
N ARG A 60 -4.85 -3.24 2.30
CA ARG A 60 -5.32 -2.82 3.62
C ARG A 60 -4.34 -1.82 4.22
N ILE A 61 -4.86 -0.66 4.62
CA ILE A 61 -4.12 0.38 5.31
C ILE A 61 -4.62 0.46 6.75
N VAL A 62 -3.69 0.42 7.70
CA VAL A 62 -3.96 0.59 9.12
C VAL A 62 -3.17 1.81 9.59
N LEU A 63 -3.86 2.81 10.12
CA LEU A 63 -3.24 4.01 10.67
C LEU A 63 -3.48 4.06 12.19
N PRO A 64 -2.50 4.51 12.99
CA PRO A 64 -2.73 4.78 14.40
C PRO A 64 -3.79 5.87 14.54
N THR A 65 -4.83 5.62 15.33
CA THR A 65 -5.72 6.68 15.77
C THR A 65 -5.08 7.38 16.96
N ARG A 66 -5.03 8.71 16.95
CA ARG A 66 -4.95 9.41 18.24
C ARG A 66 -6.30 9.17 18.91
N LEU A 67 -6.34 8.27 19.88
CA LEU A 67 -7.29 8.43 20.98
C LEU A 67 -6.91 9.76 21.62
N SER A 68 -7.61 10.83 21.25
CA SER A 68 -7.66 12.02 22.08
C SER A 68 -8.21 11.54 23.42
N ASP A 69 -7.31 11.37 24.38
CA ASP A 69 -7.64 10.98 25.73
C ASP A 69 -8.64 12.02 26.24
N GLY A 70 -9.88 11.59 26.46
CA GLY A 70 -10.98 12.42 26.91
C GLY A 70 -10.84 12.81 28.38
N SER A 71 -9.65 13.26 28.80
CA SER A 71 -9.38 13.74 30.15
C SER A 71 -9.04 15.22 30.14
N SER A 72 -9.99 16.04 29.70
CA SER A 72 -10.11 17.39 30.26
C SER A 72 -10.60 17.23 31.71
N THR A 73 -9.68 16.87 32.60
CA THR A 73 -9.93 16.83 34.04
C THR A 73 -9.61 18.19 34.62
N ARG A 74 -10.69 18.90 34.99
CA ARG A 74 -10.78 20.06 35.90
C ARG A 74 -10.13 21.38 35.48
#